data_AF-A0A1X2LE74-F1
#
_entry.id   AF-A0A1X2LE74-F1
#
_cell.length_a   1.000
_cell.length_b   1.000
_cell.length_c   1.000
_cell.angle_alpha   90.00
_cell.angle_beta   90.00
_cell.angle_gamma   90.00
#
_symmetry.space_group_name_H-M   'P 1'
#
loop_
_entity.id
_entity.type
_entity.pdbx_description
1 polymer ?
#
loop_
_entity_poly.entity_id
_entity_poly.type
_entity_poly.pdbx_seq_one_letter_code
_entity_poly.pdbx_strand_id
1 'polypeptide(L)' 'MRHLVPVKEAREQLGGISPTTFYALVKEGELSLVKIGRRSFVQAEELDDFVRRKRQWARGPQ' A
#
# COMPACT_ATOMS: atom_id res chain seq x y z
N MET A 1 1.51 4.60 16.07
CA MET A 1 2.98 4.37 15.99
C MET A 1 3.34 4.41 14.52
N ARG A 2 4.22 5.31 14.07
CA ARG A 2 4.61 5.39 12.64
C ARG A 2 5.50 4.21 12.29
N HIS A 3 4.90 3.17 11.73
CA HIS A 3 5.58 1.97 11.28
C HIS A 3 5.81 2.06 9.77
N LEU A 4 7.06 1.95 9.34
CA LEU A 4 7.46 1.97 7.94
C LEU A 4 7.64 0.54 7.46
N VAL A 5 6.80 0.12 6.51
CA VAL A 5 6.79 -1.23 5.97
C VAL A 5 7.63 -1.26 4.69
N PRO A 6 8.62 -2.16 4.56
CA PRO A 6 9.34 -2.34 3.31
C PRO A 6 8.38 -2.71 2.17
N VAL A 7 8.62 -2.21 0.95
CA VAL A 7 7.75 -2.49 -0.22
C VAL A 7 7.48 -3.98 -0.42
N LYS A 8 8.46 -4.86 -0.16
CA LYS A 8 8.27 -6.31 -0.27
C LYS A 8 7.14 -6.80 0.63
N GLU A 9 7.19 -6.42 1.91
CA GLU A 9 6.22 -6.84 2.91
C GLU A 9 4.86 -6.16 2.70
N ALA A 10 4.85 -4.88 2.32
CA ALA A 10 3.61 -4.18 1.98
C ALA A 10 2.85 -4.88 0.83
N ARG A 11 3.57 -5.38 -0.18
CA ARG A 11 2.98 -6.14 -1.28
C ARG A 11 2.38 -7.47 -0.82
N GLU A 12 3.04 -8.15 0.10
CA GLU A 12 2.52 -9.40 0.70
C GLU A 12 1.23 -9.12 1.48
N GLN A 13 1.19 -8.05 2.28
CA GLN A 13 -0.01 -7.63 3.00
C GLN A 13 -1.17 -7.21 2.08
N LEU A 14 -0.87 -6.68 0.90
CA LEU A 14 -1.87 -6.35 -0.14
C LEU A 14 -2.36 -7.58 -0.94
N GLY A 15 -2.05 -8.80 -0.50
CA GLY A 15 -2.45 -10.03 -1.18
C GLY A 15 -1.41 -10.55 -2.18
N GLY A 16 -0.13 -10.20 -1.99
CA GLY A 16 0.97 -10.70 -2.82
C GLY A 16 1.05 -10.05 -4.21
N ILE A 17 0.66 -8.78 -4.33
CA ILE A 17 0.60 -8.11 -5.64
C ILE A 17 1.98 -7.95 -6.30
N SER A 18 1.97 -7.93 -7.63
CA SER A 18 3.17 -7.68 -8.45
C SER A 18 3.77 -6.30 -8.18
N PRO A 19 5.10 -6.11 -8.39
CA PRO A 19 5.74 -4.82 -8.20
C PRO A 19 5.13 -3.75 -9.12
N THR A 20 4.78 -4.13 -10.35
CA THR A 20 4.15 -3.24 -11.33
C THR A 20 2.82 -2.68 -10.82
N THR A 21 1.95 -3.54 -10.29
CA THR A 21 0.67 -3.14 -9.69
C THR A 21 0.89 -2.24 -8.48
N PHE A 22 1.84 -2.58 -7.63
CA PHE A 22 2.18 -1.76 -6.46
C PHE A 22 2.63 -0.34 -6.87
N TYR A 23 3.54 -0.22 -7.83
CA TYR A 23 4.00 1.09 -8.29
C TYR A 23 2.93 1.85 -9.09
N ALA A 24 1.98 1.17 -9.72
CA ALA A 24 0.80 1.80 -10.29
C ALA A 24 -0.04 2.48 -9.22
N LEU A 25 -0.35 1.79 -8.11
CA LEU A 25 -1.08 2.37 -6.97
C LEU A 25 -0.36 3.57 -6.36
N VAL A 26 0.96 3.49 -6.21
CA VAL A 26 1.78 4.63 -5.75
C VAL A 26 1.68 5.80 -6.73
N LYS A 27 1.74 5.54 -8.04
CA LYS A 27 1.61 6.56 -9.09
C LYS A 27 0.22 7.19 -9.13
N GLU A 28 -0.81 6.42 -8.85
CA GLU A 28 -2.20 6.88 -8.75
C GLU A 28 -2.47 7.68 -7.46
N GLY A 29 -1.53 7.68 -6.51
CA GLY A 29 -1.67 8.39 -5.23
C GLY A 29 -2.42 7.59 -4.16
N GLU A 30 -2.66 6.31 -4.40
CA GLU A 30 -3.36 5.41 -3.46
C GLU A 30 -2.46 4.94 -2.31
N LEU A 31 -1.13 4.99 -2.48
CA LEU A 31 -0.14 4.62 -1.47
C LEU A 31 1.02 5.64 -1.47
N SER A 32 1.41 6.19 -0.31
CA SER A 32 2.60 7.05 -0.24
C SER A 32 3.86 6.23 0.00
N LEU A 33 4.83 6.47 -0.88
CA LEU A 33 6.13 5.83 -0.85
C LEU A 33 7.17 6.78 -0.24
N VAL A 34 7.80 6.34 0.85
CA VAL A 34 8.92 7.05 1.47
C VAL A 34 10.21 6.36 1.07
N LYS A 35 11.14 7.12 0.49
CA LYS A 35 12.46 6.62 0.14
C LYS A 35 13.45 6.88 1.27
N ILE A 36 14.10 5.84 1.77
CA ILE A 36 15.13 5.92 2.81
C ILE A 36 16.39 5.26 2.26
N GLY A 37 17.34 6.11 1.85
CA GLY A 37 18.54 5.68 1.15
C GLY A 37 18.21 4.92 -0.14
N ARG A 38 18.70 3.68 -0.24
CA ARG A 38 18.50 2.80 -1.42
C ARG A 38 17.22 1.99 -1.36
N ARG A 39 16.46 2.05 -0.26
CA ARG A 39 15.24 1.24 -0.04
C ARG A 39 14.02 2.14 -0.02
N SER A 40 12.89 1.57 -0.44
CA SER A 40 11.59 2.23 -0.40
C SER A 40 10.69 1.57 0.63
N PHE A 41 9.89 2.38 1.30
CA PHE A 41 9.00 2.02 2.39
C PHE A 41 7.63 2.64 2.17
N VAL A 42 6.62 2.05 2.80
CA VAL A 42 5.23 2.53 2.82
C VAL A 42 4.85 2.80 4.27
N GLN A 43 4.04 3.81 4.52
CA GLN A 43 3.48 3.99 5.86
C GLN A 43 2.41 2.92 6.10
N ALA A 44 2.54 2.18 7.21
CA ALA A 44 1.57 1.14 7.58
C ALA A 44 0.13 1.68 7.67
N GLU A 45 -0.01 2.93 8.13
CA GLU A 45 -1.31 3.60 8.28
C GLU A 45 -2.03 3.78 6.94
N GLU A 46 -1.29 4.13 5.88
CA GLU A 46 -1.88 4.25 4.54
C GLU A 46 -2.16 2.90 3.89
N LEU A 47 -1.37 1.89 4.21
CA LEU A 47 -1.64 0.53 3.76
C LEU A 47 -2.95 0.01 4.35
N ASP A 48 -3.18 0.23 5.65
CA ASP A 48 -4.44 -0.13 6.32
C ASP A 48 -5.61 0.67 5.75
N ASP A 49 -5.42 1.98 5.52
CA ASP A 49 -6.46 2.82 4.92
C ASP A 49 -6.84 2.34 3.51
N PHE A 50 -5.84 2.01 2.67
CA PHE A 50 -6.08 1.46 1.34
C PHE A 50 -6.86 0.13 1.39
N VAL A 51 -6.46 -0.80 2.26
CA VAL A 51 -7.14 -2.09 2.44
C VAL A 51 -8.56 -1.88 2.94
N ARG A 52 -8.76 -0.98 3.90
CA ARG A 52 -10.08 -0.59 4.39
C ARG A 52 -10.92 -0.06 3.25
N ARG A 53 -10.44 0.92 2.48
CA ARG A 53 -11.13 1.56 1.35
C ARG A 53 -11.53 0.53 0.30
N LYS A 54 -10.61 -0.31 -0.16
CA LYS A 54 -10.90 -1.39 -1.14
C LYS A 54 -11.89 -2.42 -0.61
N ARG A 55 -11.85 -2.76 0.68
CA ARG A 55 -12.83 -3.65 1.31
C ARG A 55 -14.24 -3.05 1.29
N GLN A 56 -14.40 -1.73 1.40
CA GLN A 56 -15.71 -1.07 1.30
C GLN A 56 -16.23 -1.12 -0.14
N TRP A 57 -15.35 -0.91 -1.12
CA TRP A 57 -15.68 -1.06 -2.54
C TRP A 57 -16.11 -2.49 -2.91
N ALA A 58 -15.45 -3.51 -2.34
CA ALA A 58 -15.80 -4.92 -2.56
C ALA A 58 -17.14 -5.33 -1.94
N ARG A 59 -17.70 -4.54 -1.01
CA ARG A 59 -18.99 -4.80 -0.36
C ARG A 59 -20.19 -4.17 -1.08
N GLY A 60 -19.98 -3.44 -2.17
CA GLY A 60 -21.02 -2.75 -2.92
C GLY A 60 -21.51 -1.47 -2.24
N PRO A 61 -21.93 -0.44 -3.00
CA PRO A 61 -22.65 0.69 -2.40
C PRO A 61 -23.99 0.19 -1.86
N GLN A 62 -24.29 0.51 -0.60
CA GLN A 62 -25.63 0.35 -0.02
C GLN A 62 -26.61 1.33 -0.67
#